data_AF-A0A2S3R6K4-F1
#
_entry.id   AF-A0A2S3R6K4-F1
#
_cell.length_a   1.000
_cell.length_b   1.000
_cell.length_c   1.000
_cell.angle_alpha   90.00
_cell.angle_beta   90.00
_cell.angle_gamma   90.00
#
_symmetry.space_group_name_H-M   'P 1'
#
loop_
_entity.id
_entity.type
_entity.pdbx_description
1 polymer ?
#
loop_
_entity_poly.entity_id
_entity_poly.type
_entity_poly.pdbx_seq_one_letter_code
_entity_poly.pdbx_strand_id
1 'polypeptide(L)'
;MATEVKKNTVNLFSVKLQVSTSILASINITDGNISVRAASGKQLAHLTLKDEESEQILDTLFADLEKLCIRDANYWITLPTGSWVRKNAILGYECHLSEKYQGLILRTQGNRILSFIPCDDLDTQLMIKQEIQKATAASSPSRRYKPSWNFYQNAV
;
A
#
# COMPACT_ATOMS: atom_id res chain seq x y z
N MET A 1 -17.63 -22.57 -17.62
CA MET A 1 -18.47 -21.64 -16.82
C MET A 1 -17.67 -20.39 -16.56
N ALA A 2 -18.03 -19.27 -17.19
CA ALA A 2 -17.43 -17.98 -16.86
C ALA A 2 -18.05 -17.51 -15.54
N THR A 3 -17.29 -17.48 -14.46
CA THR A 3 -17.67 -16.82 -13.21
C THR A 3 -17.95 -15.36 -13.53
N GLU A 4 -19.21 -14.92 -13.39
CA GLU A 4 -19.56 -13.50 -13.44
C GLU A 4 -18.69 -12.74 -12.44
N VAL A 5 -17.76 -11.94 -12.94
CA VAL A 5 -16.93 -11.06 -12.12
C VAL A 5 -17.85 -10.06 -11.46
N LYS A 6 -18.02 -10.17 -10.15
CA LYS A 6 -18.81 -9.20 -9.37
C LYS A 6 -18.17 -7.82 -9.57
N LYS A 7 -19.00 -6.82 -9.89
CA LYS A 7 -18.58 -5.42 -10.08
C LYS A 7 -17.66 -4.98 -8.94
N ASN A 8 -16.50 -4.42 -9.26
CA ASN A 8 -15.45 -3.95 -8.31
C ASN A 8 -14.78 -5.06 -7.48
N THR A 9 -14.52 -6.21 -8.09
CA THR A 9 -13.63 -7.23 -7.53
C THR A 9 -12.34 -7.33 -8.32
N VAL A 10 -11.27 -7.81 -7.66
CA VAL A 10 -9.95 -8.04 -8.27
C VAL A 10 -9.47 -9.43 -7.88
N ASN A 11 -8.66 -10.04 -8.75
CA ASN A 11 -8.00 -11.31 -8.48
C ASN A 11 -6.68 -11.05 -7.74
N LEU A 12 -6.50 -11.67 -6.56
CA LEU A 12 -5.25 -11.58 -5.82
C LEU A 12 -4.34 -12.75 -6.21
N PHE A 13 -3.38 -12.48 -7.08
CA PHE A 13 -2.33 -13.40 -7.53
C PHE A 13 -2.81 -14.72 -8.18
N SER A 14 -4.11 -14.99 -8.15
CA SER A 14 -4.77 -16.15 -8.74
C SER A 14 -6.22 -15.82 -9.01
N VAL A 15 -6.74 -16.29 -10.15
CA VAL A 15 -8.16 -16.14 -10.53
C VAL A 15 -9.13 -16.81 -9.56
N LYS A 16 -8.66 -17.73 -8.71
CA LYS A 16 -9.47 -18.39 -7.68
C LYS A 16 -9.67 -17.52 -6.44
N LEU A 17 -8.79 -16.55 -6.21
CA LEU A 17 -8.82 -15.69 -5.03
C LEU A 17 -9.31 -14.29 -5.42
N GLN A 18 -10.62 -14.16 -5.55
CA GLN A 18 -11.26 -12.90 -5.89
C GLN A 18 -11.74 -12.18 -4.63
N VAL A 19 -11.44 -10.89 -4.53
CA VAL A 19 -11.86 -10.05 -3.39
C VAL A 19 -12.44 -8.72 -3.85
N SER A 20 -13.28 -8.11 -3.02
CA SER A 20 -13.74 -6.73 -3.27
C SER A 20 -12.57 -5.75 -3.12
N THR A 21 -12.47 -4.77 -4.01
CA THR A 21 -11.41 -3.75 -3.93
C THR A 21 -11.52 -2.88 -2.68
N SER A 22 -12.71 -2.80 -2.04
CA SER A 22 -12.97 -2.01 -0.84
C SER A 22 -12.37 -2.59 0.43
N ILE A 23 -12.14 -3.91 0.48
CA ILE A 23 -11.54 -4.56 1.65
C ILE A 23 -10.01 -4.45 1.69
N LEU A 24 -9.41 -4.11 0.55
CA LEU A 24 -7.96 -3.97 0.41
C LEU A 24 -7.51 -2.66 1.06
N ALA A 25 -6.60 -2.74 2.02
CA ALA A 25 -6.06 -1.59 2.73
C ALA A 25 -4.60 -1.32 2.39
N SER A 26 -3.79 -2.37 2.21
CA SER A 26 -2.40 -2.23 1.79
C SER A 26 -1.90 -3.39 0.93
N ILE A 27 -0.92 -3.08 0.10
CA ILE A 27 -0.06 -4.00 -0.63
C ILE A 27 1.36 -3.62 -0.21
N ASN A 28 1.92 -4.36 0.74
CA ASN A 28 3.26 -4.12 1.26
C ASN A 28 4.26 -4.93 0.48
N ILE A 29 5.31 -4.27 -0.01
CA ILE A 29 6.43 -4.84 -0.74
C ILE A 29 7.67 -4.74 0.15
N THR A 30 8.32 -5.87 0.39
CA THR A 30 9.54 -5.96 1.20
C THR A 30 10.39 -7.11 0.70
N ASP A 31 11.59 -6.83 0.17
CA ASP A 31 12.57 -7.84 -0.28
C ASP A 31 11.96 -8.93 -1.16
N GLY A 32 11.22 -8.52 -2.20
CA GLY A 32 10.53 -9.43 -3.12
C GLY A 32 9.31 -10.15 -2.53
N ASN A 33 8.93 -9.88 -1.29
CA ASN A 33 7.71 -10.41 -0.67
C ASN A 33 6.60 -9.37 -0.72
N ILE A 34 5.45 -9.76 -1.26
CA ILE A 34 4.27 -8.93 -1.38
C ILE A 34 3.18 -9.50 -0.50
N SER A 35 2.71 -8.71 0.45
CA SER A 35 1.55 -9.04 1.28
C SER A 35 0.40 -8.08 1.03
N VAL A 36 -0.77 -8.63 0.69
CA VAL A 36 -2.02 -7.87 0.54
C VAL A 36 -2.81 -8.00 1.84
N ARG A 37 -3.23 -6.88 2.43
CA ARG A 37 -3.86 -6.85 3.75
C ARG A 37 -5.14 -6.03 3.78
N ALA A 38 -6.06 -6.44 4.65
CA ALA A 38 -7.24 -5.66 5.04
C ALA A 38 -6.90 -4.63 6.12
N ALA A 39 -7.78 -3.66 6.36
CA ALA A 39 -7.62 -2.64 7.41
C ALA A 39 -7.57 -3.26 8.82
N SER A 40 -8.15 -4.45 8.98
CA SER A 40 -7.99 -5.25 10.20
C SER A 40 -6.59 -5.86 10.35
N GLY A 41 -5.64 -5.62 9.47
CA GLY A 41 -4.32 -6.25 9.48
C GLY A 41 -4.31 -7.72 9.03
N LYS A 42 -5.48 -8.33 8.78
CA LYS A 42 -5.60 -9.68 8.23
C LYS A 42 -4.91 -9.74 6.85
N GLN A 43 -4.01 -10.69 6.68
CA GLN A 43 -3.43 -11.00 5.38
C GLN A 43 -4.47 -11.69 4.50
N LEU A 44 -4.66 -11.15 3.31
CA LEU A 44 -5.61 -11.63 2.31
C LEU A 44 -4.92 -12.49 1.25
N ALA A 45 -3.71 -12.09 0.85
CA ALA A 45 -2.88 -12.83 -0.09
C ALA A 45 -1.40 -12.55 0.14
N HIS A 46 -0.57 -13.43 -0.41
CA HIS A 46 0.89 -13.32 -0.39
C HIS A 46 1.45 -13.77 -1.74
N LEU A 47 2.49 -13.10 -2.20
CA LEU A 47 3.26 -13.46 -3.38
C LEU A 47 4.76 -13.25 -3.08
N THR A 48 5.61 -14.14 -3.58
CA THR A 48 7.06 -13.96 -3.56
C THR A 48 7.52 -13.81 -5.01
N LEU A 49 8.26 -12.72 -5.29
CA LEU A 49 8.89 -12.47 -6.57
C LEU A 49 10.10 -13.38 -6.73
N LYS A 50 10.03 -14.25 -7.72
CA LYS A 50 11.07 -15.26 -7.99
C LYS A 50 11.34 -15.45 -9.48
N ASP A 51 10.42 -15.01 -10.34
CA ASP A 51 10.43 -15.16 -11.79
C ASP A 51 9.57 -14.08 -12.47
N GLU A 52 9.71 -13.96 -13.79
CA GLU A 52 8.93 -13.01 -14.61
C GLU A 52 7.41 -13.22 -14.48
N GLU A 53 6.96 -14.46 -14.25
CA GLU A 53 5.54 -14.77 -14.06
C GLU A 53 5.00 -14.09 -12.80
N SER A 54 5.72 -14.19 -11.67
CA SER A 54 5.36 -13.52 -10.42
C SER A 54 5.33 -11.99 -10.56
N GLU A 55 6.23 -11.40 -11.35
CA GLU A 55 6.22 -9.97 -11.65
C GLU A 55 4.99 -9.58 -12.48
N GLN A 56 4.69 -10.32 -13.56
CA GLN A 56 3.52 -10.09 -14.40
C GLN A 56 2.21 -10.20 -13.61
N ILE A 57 2.13 -11.13 -12.66
CA ILE A 57 0.99 -11.29 -11.76
C ILE A 57 0.82 -10.04 -10.87
N LEU A 58 1.90 -9.49 -10.33
CA LEU A 58 1.88 -8.29 -9.50
C LEU A 58 1.48 -7.05 -10.33
N ASP A 59 2.06 -6.90 -11.53
CA ASP A 59 1.74 -5.81 -12.45
C ASP A 59 0.28 -5.83 -12.88
N THR A 60 -0.25 -7.03 -13.15
CA THR A 60 -1.67 -7.23 -13.47
C THR A 60 -2.56 -6.75 -12.33
N LEU A 61 -2.22 -7.09 -11.08
CA LEU A 61 -2.95 -6.62 -9.90
C LEU A 61 -2.96 -5.09 -9.81
N PHE A 62 -1.80 -4.45 -9.99
CA PHE A 62 -1.72 -2.98 -9.96
C PHE A 62 -2.54 -2.34 -11.08
N ALA A 63 -2.43 -2.84 -12.31
CA ALA A 63 -3.18 -2.34 -13.45
C ALA A 63 -4.71 -2.46 -13.24
N ASP A 64 -5.18 -3.57 -12.68
CA ASP A 64 -6.59 -3.77 -12.37
C ASP A 64 -7.06 -2.82 -11.27
N LEU A 65 -6.26 -2.62 -10.22
CA LEU A 65 -6.60 -1.70 -9.14
C LEU A 65 -6.65 -0.25 -9.62
N GLU A 66 -5.73 0.18 -10.48
CA GLU A 66 -5.77 1.51 -11.08
C GLU A 66 -7.06 1.71 -11.88
N LYS A 67 -7.43 0.75 -12.73
CA LYS A 67 -8.66 0.83 -13.55
C LYS A 67 -9.91 0.87 -12.68
N LEU A 68 -10.02 -0.04 -11.71
CA LEU A 68 -11.21 -0.22 -10.88
C LEU A 68 -11.38 0.88 -9.84
N CYS A 69 -10.30 1.54 -9.40
CA CYS A 69 -10.31 2.51 -8.31
C CYS A 69 -10.02 3.95 -8.76
N ILE A 70 -9.98 4.24 -10.06
CA ILE A 70 -9.58 5.56 -10.59
C ILE A 70 -10.45 6.74 -10.10
N ARG A 71 -11.74 6.49 -9.82
CA ARG A 71 -12.69 7.50 -9.29
C ARG A 71 -12.97 7.33 -7.80
N ASP A 72 -12.23 6.46 -7.12
CA ASP A 72 -12.43 6.19 -5.70
C ASP A 72 -11.89 7.36 -4.86
N ALA A 73 -12.72 7.90 -3.97
CA ALA A 73 -12.30 8.93 -3.01
C ALA A 73 -11.31 8.38 -1.97
N ASN A 74 -11.33 7.06 -1.74
CA ASN A 74 -10.34 6.33 -0.95
C ASN A 74 -9.23 5.79 -1.86
N TYR A 75 -8.56 6.65 -2.62
CA TYR A 75 -7.55 6.22 -3.58
C TYR A 75 -6.29 5.62 -2.93
N TRP A 76 -5.48 4.97 -3.77
CA TRP A 76 -4.17 4.43 -3.42
C TRP A 76 -3.11 5.53 -3.34
N ILE A 77 -2.25 5.42 -2.33
CA ILE A 77 -1.04 6.20 -2.14
C ILE A 77 0.13 5.25 -2.25
N THR A 78 1.05 5.53 -3.18
CA THR A 78 2.31 4.78 -3.34
C THR A 78 3.33 5.33 -2.35
N LEU A 79 3.86 4.46 -1.49
CA LEU A 79 4.90 4.72 -0.50
C LEU A 79 6.29 4.68 -1.15
N PRO A 80 7.33 5.23 -0.50
CA PRO A 80 8.69 5.21 -1.05
C PRO A 80 9.25 3.79 -1.23
N THR A 81 8.75 2.82 -0.48
CA THR A 81 9.10 1.39 -0.63
C THR A 81 8.46 0.73 -1.85
N GLY A 82 7.69 1.47 -2.66
CA GLY A 82 6.85 0.92 -3.73
C GLY A 82 5.54 0.29 -3.23
N SER A 83 5.36 0.16 -1.91
CA SER A 83 4.11 -0.33 -1.31
C SER A 83 2.92 0.59 -1.58
N TRP A 84 1.71 0.05 -1.67
CA TRP A 84 0.49 0.85 -1.87
C TRP A 84 -0.39 0.77 -0.64
N VAL A 85 -0.91 1.92 -0.20
CA VAL A 85 -1.86 2.00 0.93
C VAL A 85 -3.08 2.81 0.56
N ARG A 86 -4.25 2.43 1.08
CA ARG A 86 -5.47 3.23 0.94
C ARG A 86 -5.39 4.46 1.82
N LYS A 87 -5.76 5.61 1.27
CA LYS A 87 -5.83 6.90 1.99
C LYS A 87 -6.55 6.74 3.35
N ASN A 88 -7.76 6.20 3.37
CA ASN A 88 -8.59 6.12 4.58
C ASN A 88 -8.21 4.95 5.49
N ALA A 89 -7.28 4.07 5.07
CA ALA A 89 -6.75 3.04 5.95
C ALA A 89 -5.67 3.57 6.89
N ILE A 90 -5.06 4.72 6.57
CA ILE A 90 -4.08 5.41 7.41
C ILE A 90 -4.84 6.16 8.51
N LEU A 91 -4.73 5.66 9.74
CA LEU A 91 -5.39 6.22 10.92
C LEU A 91 -4.41 6.82 11.93
N GLY A 92 -3.11 6.59 11.75
CA GLY A 92 -2.08 7.12 12.63
C GLY A 92 -0.68 6.94 12.05
N TYR A 93 0.26 7.64 12.69
CA TYR A 93 1.67 7.63 12.34
C TYR A 93 2.47 7.44 13.63
N GLU A 94 3.52 6.63 13.56
CA GLU A 94 4.43 6.41 14.67
C GLU A 94 5.87 6.43 14.15
N CYS A 95 6.69 7.32 14.72
CA CYS A 95 8.11 7.37 14.44
C CYS A 95 8.79 6.30 15.31
N HIS A 96 9.44 5.33 14.69
CA HIS A 96 10.10 4.24 15.37
C HIS A 96 11.62 4.46 15.32
N LEU A 97 12.25 4.56 16.48
CA LEU A 97 13.67 4.92 16.65
C LEU A 97 14.45 3.84 17.41
N SER A 98 14.01 2.59 17.32
CA SER A 98 14.71 1.49 17.99
C SER A 98 16.03 1.16 17.28
N GLU A 99 17.03 0.67 18.00
CA GLU A 99 18.32 0.27 17.39
C GLU A 99 18.18 -0.81 16.31
N LYS A 100 17.14 -1.66 16.41
CA LYS A 100 16.93 -2.78 15.50
C LYS A 100 16.10 -2.41 14.28
N TYR A 101 15.16 -1.49 14.44
CA TYR A 101 14.24 -1.05 13.40
C TYR A 101 14.03 0.46 13.54
N GLN A 102 14.46 1.20 12.53
CA GLN A 102 14.25 2.64 12.42
C GLN A 102 13.35 2.91 11.22
N GLY A 103 12.33 3.73 11.41
CA GLY A 103 11.44 4.13 10.32
C GLY A 103 10.07 4.61 10.76
N LEU A 104 9.25 4.92 9.77
CA LEU A 104 7.88 5.39 9.97
C LEU A 104 6.90 4.21 9.89
N ILE A 105 6.12 4.01 10.95
CA ILE A 105 5.00 3.07 10.96
C ILE A 105 3.71 3.81 10.63
N LEU A 106 2.99 3.33 9.61
CA LEU A 106 1.61 3.72 9.35
C LEU A 106 0.69 2.79 10.14
N ARG A 107 -0.24 3.36 10.92
CA ARG A 107 -1.19 2.61 11.75
C ARG A 107 -2.57 2.57 11.09
N THR A 108 -3.29 1.47 11.30
CA THR A 108 -4.67 1.26 10.85
C THR A 108 -5.57 0.79 12.00
N GLN A 109 -6.74 0.24 11.69
CA GLN A 109 -7.75 -0.15 12.67
C GLN A 109 -7.18 -1.02 13.80
N GLY A 110 -7.52 -0.66 15.04
CA GLY A 110 -7.04 -1.35 16.23
C GLY A 110 -5.55 -1.13 16.50
N ASN A 111 -4.98 -0.01 16.04
CA ASN A 111 -3.55 0.34 16.17
C ASN A 111 -2.60 -0.68 15.53
N ARG A 112 -3.08 -1.44 14.55
CA ARG A 112 -2.28 -2.42 13.81
C ARG A 112 -1.36 -1.73 12.81
N ILE A 113 -0.26 -2.38 12.45
CA ILE A 113 0.65 -1.89 11.40
C ILE A 113 -0.05 -2.04 10.04
N LEU A 114 -0.21 -0.93 9.33
CA LEU A 114 -0.67 -0.89 7.94
C LEU A 114 0.50 -1.14 6.99
N SER A 115 1.60 -0.41 7.22
CA SER A 115 2.86 -0.47 6.48
C SER A 115 3.99 0.07 7.35
N PHE A 116 5.22 -0.35 7.05
CA PHE A 116 6.44 0.14 7.67
C PHE A 116 7.35 0.68 6.57
N ILE A 117 7.92 1.87 6.80
CA ILE A 117 8.80 2.57 5.87
C ILE A 117 10.16 2.74 6.57
N PRO A 118 11.16 1.92 6.24
CA PRO A 118 12.47 1.99 6.89
C PRO A 118 13.17 3.30 6.54
N CYS A 119 13.74 3.98 7.53
CA CYS A 119 14.61 5.15 7.36
C CYS A 119 15.32 5.48 8.68
N ASP A 120 16.54 5.97 8.58
CA ASP A 120 17.50 5.98 9.69
C ASP A 120 17.28 7.12 10.69
N ASP A 121 16.67 8.22 10.25
CA ASP A 121 16.59 9.44 11.04
C ASP A 121 15.18 10.01 11.15
N LEU A 122 14.97 10.79 12.22
CA LEU A 122 13.68 11.39 12.54
C LEU A 122 13.28 12.45 11.50
N ASP A 123 14.22 13.18 10.92
CA ASP A 123 13.91 14.23 9.95
C ASP A 123 13.32 13.61 8.67
N THR A 124 13.93 12.53 8.17
CA THR A 124 13.41 11.73 7.06
C THR A 124 12.04 11.14 7.40
N GLN A 125 11.85 10.58 8.60
CA GLN A 125 10.54 10.10 9.05
C GLN A 125 9.47 11.20 9.02
N LEU A 126 9.81 12.41 9.46
CA LEU A 126 8.91 13.57 9.44
C LEU A 126 8.63 14.06 8.01
N MET A 127 9.62 14.07 7.13
CA MET A 127 9.44 14.41 5.71
C MET A 127 8.51 13.42 5.01
N ILE A 128 8.71 12.12 5.20
CA ILE A 128 7.81 11.08 4.68
C ILE A 128 6.40 11.31 5.21
N LYS A 129 6.25 11.50 6.53
CA LYS A 129 4.94 11.76 7.15
C LYS A 129 4.25 12.97 6.54
N GLN A 130 4.93 14.10 6.39
CA GLN A 130 4.37 15.31 5.78
C GLN A 130 3.93 15.07 4.34
N GLU A 131 4.72 14.33 3.57
CA GLU A 131 4.42 14.02 2.17
C GLU A 131 3.17 13.12 2.03
N ILE A 132 3.04 12.11 2.91
CA ILE A 132 1.81 11.29 2.99
C ILE A 132 0.63 12.16 3.44
N GLN A 133 0.83 13.06 4.41
CA GLN A 133 -0.24 13.96 4.87
C GLN A 133 -0.77 14.84 3.73
N LYS A 134 0.10 15.40 2.87
CA LYS A 134 -0.32 16.11 1.65
C LYS A 134 -1.16 15.20 0.74
N ALA A 135 -0.73 13.95 0.54
CA ALA A 135 -1.47 12.97 -0.24
C ALA A 135 -2.83 12.62 0.37
N THR A 136 -2.96 12.58 1.70
CA THR A 136 -4.24 12.31 2.38
C THR A 136 -5.16 13.53 2.46
N ALA A 137 -4.63 14.75 2.38
CA ALA A 137 -5.42 15.98 2.48
C ALA A 137 -6.33 16.23 1.26
N ALA A 138 -5.98 15.71 0.08
CA ALA A 138 -6.80 15.90 -1.11
C ALA A 138 -8.16 15.18 -0.97
N SER A 139 -9.26 15.92 -1.17
CA SER A 139 -10.62 15.43 -0.96
C SER A 139 -11.26 14.80 -2.21
N SER A 140 -10.76 15.11 -3.41
CA SER A 140 -11.31 14.60 -4.68
C SER A 140 -10.29 13.77 -5.46
N PRO A 141 -10.72 12.69 -6.16
CA PRO A 141 -9.84 11.88 -7.00
C PRO A 141 -9.12 12.69 -8.09
N SER A 142 -9.80 13.70 -8.66
CA SER A 142 -9.27 14.58 -9.70
C SER A 142 -8.14 15.52 -9.23
N ARG A 143 -8.00 15.71 -7.91
CA ARG A 143 -6.96 16.56 -7.29
C ARG A 143 -6.00 15.73 -6.45
N ARG A 144 -5.93 14.41 -6.68
CA ARG A 144 -5.04 13.52 -5.94
C ARG A 144 -3.59 14.02 -6.07
N TYR A 145 -2.97 14.26 -4.92
CA TYR A 145 -1.54 14.52 -4.87
C TYR A 145 -0.79 13.19 -4.92
N LYS A 146 0.18 13.08 -5.83
CA LYS A 146 1.11 11.96 -5.87
C LYS A 146 2.38 12.37 -5.11
N PRO A 147 2.71 11.71 -3.99
CA PRO A 147 3.98 11.93 -3.30
C PRO A 147 5.20 11.86 -4.21
N SER A 148 6.19 12.71 -3.94
CA SER A 148 7.54 12.55 -4.47
C SER A 148 8.46 12.02 -3.38
N TRP A 149 9.30 11.05 -3.73
CA TRP A 149 10.21 10.39 -2.81
C TRP A 149 11.68 10.72 -3.10
N ASN A 150 11.96 11.82 -3.81
CA ASN A 150 13.32 12.19 -4.23
C ASN A 150 14.29 12.38 -3.04
N PHE A 151 13.76 12.67 -1.85
CA PHE A 151 14.54 12.82 -0.62
C PHE A 151 14.74 11.51 0.15
N TYR A 152 14.02 10.45 -0.24
CA TYR A 152 14.10 9.16 0.44
C TYR A 152 15.29 8.36 -0.09
N GLN A 153 16.31 8.24 0.75
CA GLN A 153 17.40 7.29 0.56
C GLN A 153 17.06 6.04 1.36
N ASN A 154 17.08 4.87 0.73
CA ASN A 154 16.90 3.62 1.46
C ASN A 154 18.07 3.49 2.46
N ALA A 155 17.73 3.21 3.72
CA ALA A 155 18.65 2.55 4.63
C ALA A 155 19.01 1.18 4.01
N VAL A 156 20.29 0.94 3.77
CA VAL A 156 20.81 -0.36 3.29
C VAL A 156 20.91 -1.32 4.46
#